data_AF-A0A2T7WIE3-F1
#
_entry.id   AF-A0A2T7WIE3-F1
#
_cell.length_a   1.000
_cell.length_b   1.000
_cell.length_c   1.000
_cell.angle_alpha   90.00
_cell.angle_beta   90.00
_cell.angle_gamma   90.00
#
_symmetry.space_group_name_H-M   'P 1'
#
loop_
_entity.id
_entity.type
_entity.pdbx_description
1 polymer ?
#
loop_
_entity_poly.entity_id
_entity_poly.type
_entity_poly.pdbx_seq_one_letter_code
_entity_poly.pdbx_strand_id
1 'polypeptide(L)'
;MRVDPVAVLPPAVLALLDAADADTLLRDAEALAEGLTDAGWAPEVESGRFGADGWDVVSSAWAPDLSMFLDGDVRMVRGAALAIATALGDRGDRWSLDTEGPDWSTWSVDDPRWQTDEIDRLLWSGRGAVISLFTAPEMPAGPGVLPAHLQLAISRADTPDEGLPRDDARDRRVAVEGSVVERWYLAGSEGLPDDVLARLEADDDGRVRAAAASERIMRAGSSRG
;
A
#
# COMPACT_ATOMS: atom_id res chain seq x y z
N MET A 1 -26.98 24.08 -5.91
CA MET A 1 -25.72 23.40 -5.57
C MET A 1 -26.07 21.96 -5.27
N ARG A 2 -25.79 21.03 -6.20
CA ARG A 2 -26.03 19.60 -5.97
C ARG A 2 -24.84 19.12 -5.14
N VAL A 3 -25.08 18.70 -3.91
CA VAL A 3 -24.07 18.02 -3.11
C VAL A 3 -23.99 16.62 -3.72
N ASP A 4 -22.91 16.33 -4.43
CA ASP A 4 -22.67 14.98 -4.90
C ASP A 4 -22.52 14.07 -3.67
N PRO A 5 -23.10 12.86 -3.67
CA PRO A 5 -22.93 11.94 -2.56
C PRO A 5 -21.44 11.65 -2.41
N VAL A 6 -20.88 11.98 -1.24
CA VAL A 6 -19.51 11.64 -0.86
C VAL A 6 -19.36 10.13 -1.02
N ALA A 7 -18.31 9.68 -1.70
CA ALA A 7 -18.03 8.26 -1.81
C ALA A 7 -17.89 7.67 -0.40
N VAL A 8 -18.59 6.58 -0.13
CA VAL A 8 -18.48 5.90 1.16
C VAL A 8 -17.26 4.99 1.09
N LEU A 9 -16.24 5.32 1.89
CA LEU A 9 -15.05 4.46 2.01
C LEU A 9 -15.39 3.19 2.80
N PRO A 10 -14.77 2.04 2.45
CA PRO A 10 -14.86 0.85 3.28
C PRO A 10 -14.36 1.13 4.70
N PRO A 11 -14.97 0.52 5.74
CA PRO A 11 -14.48 0.63 7.12
C PRO A 11 -13.00 0.27 7.27
N ALA A 12 -12.51 -0.67 6.46
CA ALA A 12 -11.12 -1.12 6.48
C ALA A 12 -10.10 -0.05 6.07
N VAL A 13 -10.46 0.82 5.12
CA VAL A 13 -9.63 1.97 4.72
C VAL A 13 -9.58 2.99 5.86
N LEU A 14 -10.73 3.32 6.45
CA LEU A 14 -10.82 4.28 7.56
C LEU A 14 -10.04 3.80 8.80
N ALA A 15 -10.14 2.50 9.12
CA ALA A 15 -9.41 1.91 10.23
C ALA A 15 -7.89 2.02 10.07
N LEU A 16 -7.36 1.83 8.85
CA LEU A 16 -5.93 2.03 8.58
C LEU A 16 -5.50 3.48 8.72
N LEU A 17 -6.31 4.44 8.27
CA LEU A 17 -6.02 5.86 8.47
C LEU A 17 -5.96 6.24 9.97
N ASP A 18 -6.79 5.59 10.81
CA ASP A 18 -6.74 5.75 12.26
C ASP A 18 -5.52 5.09 12.91
N ALA A 19 -5.10 3.94 12.39
CA ALA A 19 -3.95 3.19 12.89
C ALA A 19 -2.59 3.73 12.41
N ALA A 20 -2.55 4.56 11.36
CA ALA A 20 -1.34 5.06 10.70
C ALA A 20 -0.39 5.82 11.64
N ASP A 21 0.61 5.14 12.17
CA ASP A 21 1.61 5.64 13.12
C ASP A 21 2.87 4.76 13.03
N ALA A 22 4.04 5.38 13.13
CA ALA A 22 5.32 4.70 12.97
C ALA A 22 5.68 3.72 14.11
N ASP A 23 5.21 3.99 15.32
CA ASP A 23 5.49 3.21 16.52
C ASP A 23 4.39 2.17 16.82
N THR A 24 3.27 2.19 16.08
CA THR A 24 2.25 1.14 16.14
C THR A 24 2.18 0.35 14.83
N LEU A 25 1.46 0.84 13.82
CA LEU A 25 1.17 0.07 12.60
C LEU A 25 2.44 -0.26 11.82
N LEU A 26 3.37 0.69 11.72
CA LEU A 26 4.61 0.54 10.94
C LEU A 26 5.82 0.18 11.83
N ARG A 27 5.58 -0.44 12.99
CA ARG A 27 6.65 -0.79 13.94
C ARG A 27 7.48 -1.96 13.46
N ASP A 28 6.83 -3.05 13.05
CA ASP A 28 7.44 -4.28 12.55
C ASP A 28 6.44 -5.13 11.75
N ALA A 29 6.90 -6.28 11.24
CA ALA A 29 6.10 -7.20 10.44
C ALA A 29 4.82 -7.68 11.14
N GLU A 30 4.92 -7.96 12.45
CA GLU A 30 3.81 -8.48 13.25
C GLU A 30 2.76 -7.39 13.46
N ALA A 31 3.18 -6.20 13.87
CA ALA A 31 2.27 -5.08 14.08
C ALA A 31 1.56 -4.67 12.78
N LEU A 32 2.25 -4.77 11.64
CA LEU A 32 1.68 -4.48 10.33
C LEU A 32 0.62 -5.51 9.94
N ALA A 33 0.94 -6.81 10.03
CA ALA A 33 0.00 -7.89 9.69
C ALA A 33 -1.21 -7.93 10.65
N GLU A 34 -0.99 -7.76 11.95
CA GLU A 34 -2.03 -7.68 12.97
C GLU A 34 -2.92 -6.46 12.71
N GLY A 35 -2.33 -5.28 12.52
CA GLY A 35 -3.07 -4.05 12.25
C GLY A 35 -3.91 -4.10 10.97
N LEU A 36 -3.40 -4.73 9.91
CA LEU A 36 -4.17 -5.00 8.68
C LEU A 36 -5.34 -5.95 8.94
N THR A 37 -5.10 -7.06 9.64
CA THR A 37 -6.14 -8.05 9.95
C THR A 37 -7.24 -7.45 10.84
N ASP A 38 -6.86 -6.70 11.87
CA ASP A 38 -7.79 -6.03 12.80
C ASP A 38 -8.61 -4.93 12.11
N ALA A 39 -8.04 -4.27 11.10
CA ALA A 39 -8.74 -3.33 10.25
C ALA A 39 -9.70 -4.02 9.25
N GLY A 40 -9.68 -5.35 9.15
CA GLY A 40 -10.59 -6.14 8.29
C GLY A 40 -10.01 -6.50 6.93
N TRP A 41 -8.70 -6.37 6.74
CA TRP A 41 -8.03 -6.82 5.52
C TRP A 41 -7.71 -8.31 5.60
N ALA A 42 -8.14 -9.07 4.59
CA ALA A 42 -7.89 -10.50 4.54
C ALA A 42 -6.55 -10.77 3.84
N PRO A 43 -5.63 -11.55 4.43
CA PRO A 43 -4.36 -11.88 3.79
C PRO A 43 -4.57 -12.73 2.54
N GLU A 44 -3.82 -12.42 1.48
CA GLU A 44 -3.76 -13.21 0.25
C GLU A 44 -2.64 -14.27 0.33
N VAL A 45 -2.47 -15.04 -0.75
CA VAL A 45 -1.40 -16.05 -0.83
C VAL A 45 -0.04 -15.38 -0.99
N GLU A 46 0.01 -14.35 -1.82
CA GLU A 46 1.17 -13.52 -2.11
C GLU A 46 1.67 -12.81 -0.86
N SER A 47 2.98 -12.71 -0.73
CA SER A 47 3.64 -12.08 0.40
C SER A 47 3.20 -10.62 0.54
N GLY A 48 2.81 -10.22 1.75
CA GLY A 48 2.47 -8.84 2.06
C GLY A 48 1.21 -8.31 1.36
N ARG A 49 0.43 -9.18 0.71
CA ARG A 49 -0.82 -8.81 0.05
C ARG A 49 -2.03 -9.09 0.91
N PHE A 50 -2.98 -8.15 0.88
CA PHE A 50 -4.26 -8.28 1.53
C PHE A 50 -5.37 -7.67 0.66
N GLY A 51 -6.60 -8.12 0.81
CA GLY A 51 -7.76 -7.60 0.07
C GLY A 51 -8.97 -7.33 0.96
N ALA A 52 -9.76 -6.31 0.61
CA ALA A 52 -11.05 -6.02 1.22
C ALA A 52 -11.93 -5.17 0.29
N ASP A 53 -13.18 -5.57 0.07
CA ASP A 53 -14.20 -4.76 -0.62
C ASP A 53 -13.76 -4.12 -1.97
N GLY A 54 -12.99 -4.87 -2.78
CA GLY A 54 -12.50 -4.39 -4.08
C GLY A 54 -11.26 -3.49 -4.00
N TRP A 55 -10.65 -3.39 -2.82
CA TRP A 55 -9.35 -2.78 -2.60
C TRP A 55 -8.30 -3.86 -2.35
N ASP A 56 -7.09 -3.54 -2.79
CA ASP A 56 -5.90 -4.35 -2.56
C ASP A 56 -4.89 -3.58 -1.73
N VAL A 57 -4.17 -4.28 -0.87
CA VAL A 57 -3.02 -3.77 -0.13
C VAL A 57 -1.79 -4.53 -0.57
N VAL A 58 -0.70 -3.79 -0.81
CA VAL A 58 0.65 -4.34 -0.86
C VAL A 58 1.43 -3.71 0.29
N SER A 59 2.11 -4.54 1.07
CA SER A 59 2.88 -4.11 2.24
C SER A 59 4.25 -4.77 2.30
N SER A 60 5.22 -4.06 2.89
CA SER A 60 6.57 -4.55 3.15
C SER A 60 6.85 -4.53 4.64
N ALA A 61 7.65 -5.48 5.13
CA ALA A 61 8.10 -5.52 6.52
C ALA A 61 9.57 -5.04 6.71
N TRP A 62 10.29 -4.77 5.62
CA TRP A 62 11.62 -4.17 5.68
C TRP A 62 11.50 -2.70 5.31
N ALA A 63 11.69 -1.83 6.30
CA ALA A 63 11.16 -0.46 6.31
C ALA A 63 9.62 -0.46 6.22
N PRO A 64 8.90 -0.88 7.29
CA PRO A 64 7.47 -1.16 7.22
C PRO A 64 6.66 -0.05 6.54
N ASP A 65 5.95 -0.42 5.48
CA ASP A 65 5.11 0.45 4.69
C ASP A 65 3.96 -0.35 4.07
N LEU A 66 2.93 0.37 3.62
CA LEU A 66 1.85 -0.21 2.84
C LEU A 66 1.34 0.76 1.79
N SER A 67 0.79 0.21 0.71
CA SER A 67 0.01 0.92 -0.30
C SER A 67 -1.33 0.22 -0.50
N MET A 68 -2.40 0.99 -0.38
CA MET A 68 -3.76 0.60 -0.76
C MET A 68 -4.05 1.05 -2.19
N PHE A 69 -4.73 0.22 -2.94
CA PHE A 69 -5.07 0.44 -4.34
C PHE A 69 -6.56 0.28 -4.60
N LEU A 70 -7.10 1.16 -5.44
CA LEU A 70 -8.44 1.05 -6.00
C LEU A 70 -8.40 1.38 -7.49
N ASP A 71 -8.84 0.42 -8.30
CA ASP A 71 -9.05 0.60 -9.73
C ASP A 71 -10.54 0.67 -10.06
N GLY A 72 -10.91 1.51 -11.02
CA GLY A 72 -12.31 1.60 -11.44
C GLY A 72 -12.58 2.72 -12.42
N ASP A 73 -13.83 3.19 -12.43
CA ASP A 73 -14.22 4.35 -13.21
C ASP A 73 -13.68 5.64 -12.57
N VAL A 74 -13.39 6.64 -13.41
CA VAL A 74 -12.81 7.93 -13.00
C VAL A 74 -13.61 8.62 -11.90
N ARG A 75 -14.95 8.52 -11.91
CA ARG A 75 -15.81 9.21 -10.95
C ARG A 75 -15.73 8.53 -9.58
N MET A 76 -15.74 7.20 -9.54
CA MET A 76 -15.53 6.40 -8.34
C MET A 76 -14.18 6.69 -7.69
N VAL A 77 -13.10 6.62 -8.48
CA VAL A 77 -11.72 6.84 -8.03
C VAL A 77 -11.53 8.24 -7.45
N ARG A 78 -11.98 9.29 -8.16
CA ARG A 78 -11.92 10.68 -7.65
C ARG A 78 -12.78 10.86 -6.40
N GLY A 79 -13.95 10.23 -6.35
CA GLY A 79 -14.82 10.25 -5.17
C GLY A 79 -14.14 9.65 -3.94
N ALA A 80 -13.49 8.49 -4.10
CA ALA A 80 -12.74 7.83 -3.02
C ALA A 80 -11.53 8.67 -2.58
N ALA A 81 -10.79 9.24 -3.52
CA ALA A 81 -9.66 10.13 -3.23
C ALA A 81 -10.09 11.35 -2.39
N LEU A 82 -11.16 12.04 -2.78
CA LEU A 82 -11.70 13.17 -2.04
C LEU A 82 -12.24 12.77 -0.65
N ALA A 83 -12.87 11.58 -0.54
CA ALA A 83 -13.32 11.06 0.74
C ALA A 83 -12.15 10.75 1.69
N ILE A 84 -11.04 10.21 1.18
CA ILE A 84 -9.81 9.97 1.96
C ILE A 84 -9.23 11.31 2.41
N ALA A 85 -9.08 12.27 1.50
CA ALA A 85 -8.54 13.58 1.83
C ALA A 85 -9.39 14.31 2.88
N THR A 86 -10.72 14.22 2.78
CA THR A 86 -11.66 14.72 3.80
C THR A 86 -11.41 14.03 5.14
N ALA A 87 -11.32 12.70 5.15
CA ALA A 87 -11.07 11.94 6.38
C ALA A 87 -9.74 12.33 7.04
N LEU A 88 -8.68 12.57 6.27
CA LEU A 88 -7.40 13.05 6.77
C LEU A 88 -7.50 14.49 7.31
N GLY A 89 -8.23 15.37 6.62
CA GLY A 89 -8.48 16.75 7.07
C GLY A 89 -9.29 16.85 8.36
N ASP A 90 -10.27 15.98 8.55
CA ASP A 90 -11.06 15.89 9.79
C ASP A 90 -10.22 15.45 10.99
N ARG A 91 -9.02 14.90 10.74
CA ARG A 91 -8.01 14.54 11.76
C ARG A 91 -6.96 15.65 11.91
N GLY A 92 -7.34 16.92 11.73
CA GLY A 92 -6.43 18.08 11.59
C GLY A 92 -5.39 18.31 12.70
N ASP A 93 -5.56 17.74 13.90
CA ASP A 93 -4.52 17.79 14.96
C ASP A 93 -3.44 16.70 14.78
N ARG A 94 -3.69 15.69 13.95
CA ARG A 94 -2.83 14.53 13.74
C ARG A 94 -1.92 14.69 12.52
N TRP A 95 -2.41 15.35 11.48
CA TRP A 95 -1.78 15.38 10.16
C TRP A 95 -1.56 16.81 9.69
N SER A 96 -0.37 17.06 9.15
CA SER A 96 -0.04 18.30 8.44
C SER A 96 0.03 18.01 6.95
N LEU A 97 -0.80 18.67 6.16
CA LEU A 97 -0.80 18.59 4.70
C LEU A 97 0.39 19.39 4.14
N ASP A 98 1.14 18.76 3.23
CA ASP A 98 2.20 19.34 2.42
C ASP A 98 1.89 19.07 0.94
N THR A 99 2.01 20.10 0.10
CA THR A 99 1.67 20.02 -1.33
C THR A 99 2.70 20.80 -2.14
N GLU A 100 3.32 20.14 -3.12
CA GLU A 100 4.16 20.81 -4.11
C GLU A 100 3.32 21.38 -5.27
N GLY A 101 2.18 20.74 -5.56
CA GLY A 101 1.21 21.12 -6.58
C GLY A 101 -0.10 21.66 -6.00
N PRO A 102 -1.19 21.73 -6.80
CA PRO A 102 -2.46 22.23 -6.31
C PRO A 102 -3.10 21.31 -5.28
N ASP A 103 -3.63 21.89 -4.20
CA ASP A 103 -4.46 21.17 -3.23
C ASP A 103 -5.82 20.81 -3.85
N TRP A 104 -5.88 19.62 -4.43
CA TRP A 104 -7.08 19.08 -5.04
C TRP A 104 -8.07 18.48 -4.04
N SER A 105 -7.74 18.37 -2.75
CA SER A 105 -8.65 17.86 -1.72
C SER A 105 -9.93 18.69 -1.58
N THR A 106 -9.88 19.94 -2.03
CA THR A 106 -10.99 20.90 -2.00
C THR A 106 -11.83 20.92 -3.27
N TRP A 107 -11.46 20.12 -4.28
CA TRP A 107 -12.13 20.11 -5.58
C TRP A 107 -13.41 19.27 -5.54
N SER A 108 -14.34 19.53 -6.46
CA SER A 108 -15.45 18.61 -6.71
C SER A 108 -15.02 17.45 -7.61
N VAL A 109 -15.73 16.33 -7.58
CA VAL A 109 -15.45 15.17 -8.47
C VAL A 109 -15.46 15.55 -9.97
N ASP A 110 -16.32 16.50 -10.35
CA ASP A 110 -16.47 16.99 -11.73
C ASP A 110 -15.64 18.26 -12.03
N ASP A 111 -14.68 18.60 -11.17
CA ASP A 111 -13.88 19.81 -11.36
C ASP A 111 -13.08 19.72 -12.68
N PRO A 112 -13.17 20.71 -13.59
CA PRO A 112 -12.46 20.66 -14.87
C PRO A 112 -10.93 20.60 -14.71
N ARG A 113 -10.39 21.03 -13.56
CA ARG A 113 -8.96 20.96 -13.26
C ARG A 113 -8.44 19.53 -13.15
N TRP A 114 -9.31 18.53 -12.96
CA TRP A 114 -8.90 17.13 -13.00
C TRP A 114 -8.35 16.65 -14.36
N GLN A 115 -8.54 17.44 -15.44
CA GLN A 115 -8.10 17.09 -16.78
C GLN A 115 -6.78 17.76 -17.19
N THR A 116 -6.09 18.41 -16.24
CA THR A 116 -4.78 19.03 -16.49
C THR A 116 -3.65 18.06 -16.17
N ASP A 117 -2.53 18.19 -16.86
CA ASP A 117 -1.34 17.33 -16.67
C ASP A 117 -0.55 17.61 -15.37
N GLU A 118 -0.97 18.59 -14.56
CA GLU A 118 -0.26 19.12 -13.38
C GLU A 118 -0.84 18.65 -12.03
N ILE A 119 -1.42 17.43 -11.98
CA ILE A 119 -2.00 16.90 -10.74
C ILE A 119 -0.95 16.08 -10.00
N ASP A 120 -0.36 16.70 -8.99
CA ASP A 120 0.56 16.02 -8.08
C ASP A 120 -0.17 15.26 -6.97
N ARG A 121 0.56 14.36 -6.31
CA ARG A 121 0.11 13.68 -5.10
C ARG A 121 -0.04 14.67 -3.94
N LEU A 122 -0.95 14.36 -3.01
CA LEU A 122 -1.04 15.06 -1.73
C LEU A 122 -0.27 14.27 -0.66
N LEU A 123 0.47 14.98 0.18
CA LEU A 123 1.27 14.38 1.26
C LEU A 123 0.78 14.87 2.62
N TRP A 124 0.55 13.96 3.55
CA TRP A 124 0.33 14.31 4.96
C TRP A 124 1.45 13.72 5.80
N SER A 125 1.97 14.51 6.73
CA SER A 125 2.97 14.05 7.70
C SER A 125 2.43 14.16 9.13
N GLY A 126 2.78 13.18 9.96
CA GLY A 126 2.33 13.13 11.34
C GLY A 126 2.67 11.80 12.01
N ARG A 127 2.88 11.80 13.34
CA ARG A 127 3.14 10.59 14.12
C ARG A 127 4.26 9.69 13.57
N GLY A 128 5.31 10.31 13.02
CA GLY A 128 6.44 9.61 12.41
C GLY A 128 6.12 8.90 11.08
N ALA A 129 4.91 9.07 10.53
CA ALA A 129 4.48 8.50 9.27
C ALA A 129 4.22 9.59 8.21
N VAL A 130 4.30 9.18 6.94
CA VAL A 130 3.91 9.95 5.77
C VAL A 130 2.80 9.21 5.05
N ILE A 131 1.72 9.92 4.74
CA ILE A 131 0.62 9.43 3.91
C ILE A 131 0.70 10.12 2.56
N SER A 132 0.80 9.35 1.49
CA SER A 132 0.81 9.84 0.11
C SER A 132 -0.45 9.39 -0.60
N LEU A 133 -1.22 10.34 -1.14
CA LEU A 133 -2.43 10.07 -1.91
C LEU A 133 -2.25 10.53 -3.35
N PHE A 134 -2.35 9.58 -4.27
CA PHE A 134 -2.18 9.80 -5.70
C PHE A 134 -3.36 9.22 -6.47
N THR A 135 -3.84 9.94 -7.48
CA THR A 135 -4.88 9.46 -8.38
C THR A 135 -4.52 9.77 -9.83
N ALA A 136 -4.81 8.83 -10.72
CA ALA A 136 -4.63 8.96 -12.15
C ALA A 136 -5.94 8.63 -12.88
N PRO A 137 -6.25 9.33 -14.00
CA PRO A 137 -7.35 8.96 -14.86
C PRO A 137 -7.04 7.66 -15.63
N GLU A 138 -7.99 7.19 -16.43
CA GLU A 138 -7.75 6.14 -17.41
C GLU A 138 -6.58 6.51 -18.34
N MET A 139 -5.67 5.57 -18.55
CA MET A 139 -4.43 5.81 -19.29
C MET A 139 -4.31 4.81 -20.46
N PRO A 140 -3.93 5.26 -21.68
CA PRO A 140 -3.62 4.34 -22.77
C PRO A 140 -2.46 3.40 -22.39
N ALA A 141 -2.64 2.09 -22.59
CA ALA A 141 -1.61 1.09 -22.34
C ALA A 141 -1.55 0.05 -23.48
N GLY A 142 -0.63 0.28 -24.41
CA GLY A 142 -0.51 -0.54 -25.62
C GLY A 142 -1.83 -0.57 -26.40
N PRO A 143 -2.41 -1.75 -26.68
CA PRO A 143 -3.71 -1.86 -27.37
C PRO A 143 -4.93 -1.60 -26.46
N GLY A 144 -4.74 -1.42 -25.15
CA GLY A 144 -5.81 -1.28 -24.16
C GLY A 144 -5.80 0.07 -23.45
N VAL A 145 -6.68 0.17 -22.45
CA VAL A 145 -6.77 1.30 -21.52
C VAL A 145 -6.66 0.73 -20.11
N LEU A 146 -5.75 1.28 -19.31
CA LEU A 146 -5.71 1.03 -17.88
C LEU A 146 -6.87 1.79 -17.23
N PRO A 147 -7.58 1.19 -16.26
CA PRO A 147 -8.65 1.88 -15.53
C PRO A 147 -8.09 3.11 -14.80
N ALA A 148 -8.99 3.98 -14.35
CA ALA A 148 -8.59 5.02 -13.41
C ALA A 148 -8.07 4.34 -12.14
N HIS A 149 -7.08 4.97 -11.51
CA HIS A 149 -6.34 4.37 -10.41
C HIS A 149 -6.20 5.34 -9.24
N LEU A 150 -6.25 4.78 -8.04
CA LEU A 150 -5.95 5.44 -6.78
C LEU A 150 -4.88 4.64 -6.04
N GLN A 151 -3.85 5.33 -5.57
CA GLN A 151 -2.89 4.80 -4.61
C GLN A 151 -2.93 5.65 -3.33
N LEU A 152 -3.12 5.00 -2.20
CA LEU A 152 -2.94 5.57 -0.87
C LEU A 152 -1.81 4.82 -0.17
N ALA A 153 -0.65 5.46 -0.05
CA ALA A 153 0.52 4.89 0.60
C ALA A 153 0.69 5.45 2.02
N ILE A 154 1.15 4.60 2.94
CA ILE A 154 1.50 4.94 4.32
C ILE A 154 2.89 4.38 4.58
N SER A 155 3.86 5.26 4.81
CA SER A 155 5.26 4.88 5.05
C SER A 155 5.79 5.57 6.31
N ARG A 156 6.92 5.08 6.83
CA ARG A 156 7.62 5.77 7.91
C ARG A 156 8.35 7.00 7.36
N ALA A 157 8.33 8.09 8.11
CA ALA A 157 9.02 9.32 7.77
C ALA A 157 10.56 9.23 7.90
N ASP A 158 11.06 8.21 8.60
CA ASP A 158 12.50 7.93 8.76
C ASP A 158 13.05 6.93 7.74
N THR A 159 12.20 6.41 6.84
CA THR A 159 12.63 5.56 5.72
C THR A 159 13.13 6.43 4.57
N PRO A 160 14.33 6.19 4.01
CA PRO A 160 14.80 6.87 2.81
C PRO A 160 13.89 6.64 1.60
N ASP A 161 13.81 7.60 0.68
CA ASP A 161 12.98 7.48 -0.53
C ASP A 161 13.38 6.30 -1.43
N GLU A 162 14.69 5.99 -1.46
CA GLU A 162 15.23 4.82 -2.17
C GLU A 162 14.99 3.48 -1.44
N GLY A 163 14.39 3.52 -0.25
CA GLY A 163 14.20 2.38 0.63
C GLY A 163 15.45 2.01 1.43
N LEU A 164 15.31 1.01 2.30
CA LEU A 164 16.46 0.48 3.04
C LEU A 164 17.34 -0.37 2.12
N PRO A 165 18.68 -0.32 2.29
CA PRO A 165 19.55 -1.22 1.57
C PRO A 165 19.25 -2.67 1.93
N ARG A 166 19.50 -3.55 0.96
CA ARG A 166 19.40 -4.99 1.14
C ARG A 166 20.32 -5.49 2.26
N ASP A 167 19.82 -6.42 3.07
CA ASP A 167 20.58 -7.07 4.14
C ASP A 167 20.41 -8.60 4.08
N ASP A 168 21.27 -9.26 3.30
CA ASP A 168 21.28 -10.72 3.16
C ASP A 168 21.51 -11.45 4.49
N ALA A 169 22.21 -10.83 5.45
CA ALA A 169 22.49 -11.44 6.74
C ALA A 169 21.23 -11.44 7.62
N ARG A 170 20.45 -10.36 7.56
CA ARG A 170 19.10 -10.32 8.14
C ARG A 170 18.19 -11.34 7.49
N ASP A 171 18.13 -11.40 6.17
CA ASP A 171 17.23 -12.31 5.46
C ASP A 171 17.49 -13.77 5.82
N ARG A 172 18.77 -14.17 5.91
CA ARG A 172 19.16 -15.50 6.41
C ARG A 172 18.74 -15.75 7.85
N ARG A 173 18.89 -14.76 8.75
CA ARG A 173 18.39 -14.89 10.13
C ARG A 173 16.88 -15.06 10.16
N VAL A 174 16.12 -14.22 9.45
CA VAL A 174 14.66 -14.29 9.41
C VAL A 174 14.19 -15.64 8.87
N ALA A 175 14.82 -16.16 7.81
CA ALA A 175 14.47 -17.47 7.24
C ALA A 175 14.71 -18.65 8.22
N VAL A 176 15.55 -18.48 9.24
CA VAL A 176 15.86 -19.52 10.23
C VAL A 176 15.09 -19.33 11.53
N GLU A 177 15.06 -18.09 12.03
CA GLU A 177 14.67 -17.73 13.40
C GLU A 177 13.43 -16.83 13.45
N GLY A 178 13.08 -16.19 12.34
CA GLY A 178 11.96 -15.25 12.27
C GLY A 178 10.63 -15.94 12.49
N SER A 179 9.60 -15.16 12.83
CA SER A 179 8.24 -15.66 12.97
C SER A 179 7.66 -16.13 11.63
N VAL A 180 6.51 -16.80 11.67
CA VAL A 180 5.79 -17.15 10.42
C VAL A 180 5.43 -15.90 9.61
N VAL A 181 5.06 -14.79 10.27
CA VAL A 181 4.72 -13.53 9.60
C VAL A 181 5.95 -12.91 8.96
N GLU A 182 7.07 -12.84 9.68
CA GLU A 182 8.33 -12.32 9.13
C GLU A 182 8.81 -13.15 7.93
N ARG A 183 8.71 -14.48 8.01
CA ARG A 183 9.09 -15.37 6.89
C ARG A 183 8.10 -15.28 5.72
N TRP A 184 6.81 -15.05 5.98
CA TRP A 184 5.82 -14.82 4.94
C TRP A 184 6.11 -13.53 4.17
N TYR A 185 6.39 -12.42 4.86
CA TYR A 185 6.85 -11.17 4.23
C TYR A 185 8.19 -11.31 3.51
N LEU A 186 9.12 -12.09 4.08
CA LEU A 186 10.42 -12.31 3.46
C LEU A 186 10.27 -12.98 2.09
N ALA A 187 9.30 -13.88 1.90
CA ALA A 187 9.11 -14.61 0.64
C ALA A 187 8.91 -13.69 -0.58
N GLY A 188 8.28 -12.53 -0.40
CA GLY A 188 8.07 -11.53 -1.46
C GLY A 188 9.25 -10.59 -1.70
N SER A 189 10.29 -10.63 -0.87
CA SER A 189 11.42 -9.71 -0.99
C SER A 189 12.19 -9.94 -2.28
N GLU A 190 12.54 -8.86 -2.99
CA GLU A 190 13.22 -8.98 -4.29
C GLU A 190 14.65 -9.51 -4.16
N GLY A 191 15.06 -10.31 -5.16
CA GLY A 191 16.43 -10.77 -5.32
C GLY A 191 16.99 -11.68 -4.23
N LEU A 192 16.16 -12.25 -3.33
CA LEU A 192 16.61 -13.11 -2.22
C LEU A 192 17.73 -14.09 -2.60
N PRO A 193 18.69 -14.38 -1.70
CA PRO A 193 19.68 -15.39 -1.94
C PRO A 193 19.04 -16.76 -2.20
N ASP A 194 19.61 -17.56 -3.10
CA ASP A 194 19.07 -18.89 -3.47
C ASP A 194 18.89 -19.79 -2.24
N ASP A 195 19.79 -19.71 -1.26
CA ASP A 195 19.72 -20.49 -0.02
C ASP A 195 18.53 -20.09 0.88
N VAL A 196 18.18 -18.80 0.88
CA VAL A 196 17.01 -18.27 1.60
C VAL A 196 15.73 -18.69 0.87
N LEU A 197 15.68 -18.54 -0.45
CA LEU A 197 14.53 -18.94 -1.25
C LEU A 197 14.24 -20.43 -1.07
N ALA A 198 15.24 -21.29 -1.27
CA ALA A 198 15.09 -22.74 -1.10
C ALA A 198 14.59 -23.12 0.31
N ARG A 199 14.96 -22.35 1.33
CA ARG A 199 14.48 -22.55 2.70
C ARG A 199 13.01 -22.17 2.87
N LEU A 200 12.57 -21.03 2.34
CA LEU A 200 11.17 -20.58 2.41
C LEU A 200 10.23 -21.52 1.61
N GLU A 201 10.72 -22.09 0.52
CA GLU A 201 9.99 -23.10 -0.26
C GLU A 201 9.75 -24.41 0.51
N ALA A 202 10.67 -24.73 1.42
CA ALA A 202 10.63 -25.90 2.28
C ALA A 202 10.19 -25.59 3.72
N ASP A 203 9.61 -24.39 3.96
CA ASP A 203 9.19 -23.96 5.30
C ASP A 203 8.16 -24.93 5.90
N ASP A 204 8.11 -25.06 7.23
CA ASP A 204 7.13 -25.92 7.89
C ASP A 204 5.70 -25.35 7.79
N ASP A 205 5.55 -24.01 7.75
CA ASP A 205 4.26 -23.35 7.62
C ASP A 205 3.79 -23.31 6.15
N GLY A 206 2.56 -23.76 5.92
CA GLY A 206 1.98 -23.83 4.57
C GLY A 206 1.79 -22.47 3.89
N ARG A 207 1.59 -21.40 4.65
CA ARG A 207 1.42 -20.04 4.10
C ARG A 207 2.72 -19.50 3.55
N VAL A 208 3.83 -19.71 4.27
CA VAL A 208 5.17 -19.30 3.82
C VAL A 208 5.54 -20.03 2.52
N ARG A 209 5.32 -21.36 2.47
CA ARG A 209 5.56 -22.14 1.25
C ARG A 209 4.71 -21.67 0.07
N ALA A 210 3.45 -21.35 0.30
CA ALA A 210 2.53 -20.89 -0.75
C ALA A 210 2.95 -19.52 -1.30
N ALA A 211 3.33 -18.58 -0.42
CA ALA A 211 3.86 -17.27 -0.81
C ALA A 211 5.14 -17.41 -1.65
N ALA A 212 6.12 -18.19 -1.17
CA ALA A 212 7.36 -18.44 -1.90
C ALA A 212 7.11 -19.08 -3.29
N ALA A 213 6.09 -19.94 -3.39
CA ALA A 213 5.70 -20.53 -4.66
C ALA A 213 5.07 -19.52 -5.63
N SER A 214 4.19 -18.63 -5.15
CA SER A 214 3.58 -17.58 -5.97
C SER A 214 4.65 -16.62 -6.52
N GLU A 215 5.58 -16.18 -5.67
CA GLU A 215 6.65 -15.24 -6.03
C GLU A 215 7.58 -15.79 -7.12
N ARG A 216 7.90 -17.08 -7.06
CA ARG A 216 8.69 -17.74 -8.11
C ARG A 216 7.98 -17.72 -9.46
N ILE A 217 6.67 -17.96 -9.48
CA ILE A 217 5.85 -17.96 -10.69
C ILE A 217 5.82 -16.54 -11.30
N MET A 218 5.62 -15.52 -10.46
CA MET A 218 5.60 -14.12 -10.90
C MET A 218 6.94 -13.71 -11.52
N ARG A 219 8.09 -14.05 -10.89
CA ARG A 219 9.43 -13.77 -11.44
C ARG A 219 9.69 -14.49 -12.77
N ALA A 220 9.24 -15.73 -12.90
CA ALA A 220 9.35 -16.48 -14.15
C ALA A 220 8.45 -15.92 -15.27
N GLY A 221 7.33 -15.28 -14.91
CA GLY A 221 6.44 -14.58 -15.83
C GLY A 221 6.99 -13.23 -16.31
N SER A 222 7.55 -12.42 -15.40
CA SER A 222 8.10 -11.09 -15.72
C SER A 222 9.39 -11.12 -16.55
N SER A 223 10.12 -12.24 -16.57
CA SER A 223 11.30 -12.43 -17.44
C SER A 223 10.96 -12.76 -18.90
N ARG A 224 9.67 -12.79 -19.27
CA ARG A 224 9.18 -12.99 -20.65
C ARG A 224 8.46 -11.77 -21.25
N GLY A 225 8.51 -10.61 -20.58
CA GLY A 225 7.93 -9.34 -21.04
C GLY A 225 8.91 -8.49 -21.85
#